data_AF-A0A1Y1SXW1-F1
#
_entry.id   AF-A0A1Y1SXW1-F1
#
_cell.length_a   1.000
_cell.length_b   1.000
_cell.length_c   1.000
_cell.angle_alpha   90.00
_cell.angle_beta   90.00
_cell.angle_gamma   90.00
#
_symmetry.space_group_name_H-M   'P 1'
#
loop_
_entity.id
_entity.type
_entity.pdbx_description
1 polymer ?
#
loop_
_entity_poly.entity_id
_entity_poly.type
_entity_poly.pdbx_seq_one_letter_code
_entity_poly.pdbx_strand_id
1 'polypeptide(L)'
;MIKKIATLIYTVFVLISCSKDDEPNLPPVLSQENTITSFKLTINGEIVNGNIDEISKTISFNVVGAELSSLKPTIEYSANAKISPKESENQNFNNEVAYTVYAENGDPSIYRVIVNNRPLSSENKILSFSVTIDNEIIDAEINQDLKTINFDIGTLDKSSLTPTILVSEYSTISPDDTDAQNFDNPVTYTVTAENGDKSEYTVIANMPEFSNSINAFLYYIRADVFITGKFLNPDIPGAEIYLYDGENKYPLQILKHENYSTQEKVTTFNLYTKIPENIPTYKKYKIVYKTDVLEIESTFFIDVVAENAPKFISLNQDSYSWNDILIISGENITNTIAIPSNGSIFQIQNSNHYDYTVNNEKTQATLTLDYYYLFPSYFGNSASEKTITFWGPERRRGESFSTIFN
;
A
#
# COMPACT_ATOMS: atom_id res chain seq x y z
N MET A 1 129.72 12.01 22.84
CA MET A 1 129.67 11.01 21.75
C MET A 1 129.51 9.63 22.41
N ILE A 2 128.42 8.88 22.12
CA ILE A 2 128.35 7.39 22.03
C ILE A 2 128.79 6.61 23.31
N LYS A 3 128.10 5.65 23.96
CA LYS A 3 126.98 4.73 23.68
C LYS A 3 126.54 4.07 25.02
N LYS A 4 125.25 3.72 25.10
CA LYS A 4 124.56 2.61 25.79
C LYS A 4 125.39 1.46 26.40
N ILE A 5 125.01 1.00 27.61
CA ILE A 5 124.92 -0.42 28.11
C ILE A 5 123.93 -0.39 29.31
N ALA A 6 122.68 -0.82 29.23
CA ALA A 6 122.07 -2.18 29.16
C ALA A 6 121.60 -2.73 30.53
N THR A 7 120.37 -3.24 30.48
CA THR A 7 119.37 -3.57 31.51
C THR A 7 119.61 -4.90 32.25
N LEU A 8 119.16 -5.02 33.50
CA LEU A 8 118.79 -6.29 34.12
C LEU A 8 117.59 -6.07 35.07
N ILE A 9 116.39 -6.53 34.69
CA ILE A 9 115.20 -6.57 35.55
C ILE A 9 114.68 -8.01 35.54
N TYR A 10 114.58 -8.58 36.75
CA TYR A 10 114.24 -9.96 37.05
C TYR A 10 112.72 -10.16 36.96
N THR A 11 112.28 -11.12 36.14
CA THR A 11 110.87 -11.45 35.92
C THR A 11 110.41 -12.47 36.97
N VAL A 12 109.44 -12.12 37.81
CA VAL A 12 108.77 -13.04 38.74
C VAL A 12 107.48 -13.54 38.08
N PHE A 13 107.42 -14.85 37.84
CA PHE A 13 106.21 -15.57 37.41
C PHE A 13 105.28 -15.75 38.60
N VAL A 14 104.09 -15.15 38.55
CA VAL A 14 102.96 -15.49 39.43
C VAL A 14 101.96 -16.30 38.60
N LEU A 15 101.86 -17.60 38.91
CA LEU A 15 100.80 -18.45 38.39
C LEU A 15 99.51 -18.12 39.14
N ILE A 16 98.60 -17.42 38.48
CA ILE A 16 97.21 -17.28 38.94
C ILE A 16 96.47 -18.54 38.53
N SER A 17 96.26 -19.44 39.49
CA SER A 17 95.28 -20.51 39.41
C SER A 17 93.91 -19.92 39.80
N CYS A 18 93.10 -19.52 38.82
CA CYS A 18 91.69 -19.26 39.04
C CYS A 18 90.92 -20.58 38.95
N SER A 19 90.29 -20.97 40.06
CA SER A 19 89.17 -21.90 40.08
C SER A 19 88.09 -21.39 39.14
N LYS A 20 87.50 -22.31 38.36
CA LYS A 20 86.20 -22.04 37.73
C LYS A 20 85.19 -21.89 38.86
N ASP A 21 84.84 -20.64 39.17
CA ASP A 21 83.69 -20.35 40.02
C ASP A 21 82.43 -20.65 39.19
N ASP A 22 81.64 -21.61 39.66
CA ASP A 22 80.30 -21.85 39.14
C ASP A 22 79.46 -20.58 39.37
N GLU A 23 79.02 -19.94 38.29
CA GLU A 23 78.00 -18.89 38.37
C GLU A 23 76.74 -19.48 39.05
N PRO A 24 76.12 -18.78 40.01
CA PRO A 24 74.87 -19.24 40.58
C PRO A 24 73.82 -19.31 39.46
N ASN A 25 73.26 -20.49 39.23
CA ASN A 25 72.12 -20.71 38.35
C ASN A 25 70.95 -19.87 38.86
N LEU A 26 70.80 -18.64 38.34
CA LEU A 26 69.67 -17.77 38.65
C LEU A 26 68.39 -18.48 38.22
N PRO A 27 67.35 -18.53 39.06
CA PRO A 27 66.08 -19.09 38.65
C PRO A 27 65.58 -18.33 37.40
N PRO A 28 64.98 -19.04 36.41
CA PRO A 28 64.50 -18.41 35.18
C PRO A 28 63.52 -17.28 35.50
N VAL A 29 63.72 -16.09 34.91
CA VAL A 29 62.80 -14.96 35.03
C VAL A 29 61.60 -15.24 34.14
N LEU A 30 60.47 -15.58 34.75
CA LEU A 30 59.22 -15.87 34.05
C LEU A 30 58.53 -14.55 33.64
N SER A 31 57.97 -14.51 32.44
CA SER A 31 57.18 -13.38 31.94
C SER A 31 55.96 -13.08 32.81
N GLN A 32 55.62 -11.79 32.94
CA GLN A 32 54.41 -11.29 33.62
C GLN A 32 53.30 -10.90 32.63
N GLU A 33 53.55 -11.03 31.32
CA GLU A 33 52.60 -10.63 30.28
C GLU A 33 51.44 -11.64 30.17
N ASN A 34 50.20 -11.15 30.27
CA ASN A 34 48.97 -11.93 30.21
C ASN A 34 47.86 -11.20 29.43
N THR A 35 48.21 -10.60 28.31
CA THR A 35 47.31 -9.83 27.44
C THR A 35 46.75 -10.66 26.29
N ILE A 36 45.52 -10.37 25.87
CA ILE A 36 44.94 -10.84 24.60
C ILE A 36 45.19 -9.76 23.56
N THR A 37 45.93 -10.08 22.50
CA THR A 37 46.27 -9.13 21.43
C THR A 37 45.34 -9.23 20.23
N SER A 38 44.65 -10.36 20.07
CA SER A 38 43.61 -10.52 19.05
C SER A 38 42.58 -11.55 19.50
N PHE A 39 41.31 -11.28 19.20
CA PHE A 39 40.23 -12.22 19.39
C PHE A 39 39.29 -12.12 18.19
N LYS A 40 39.09 -13.23 17.47
CA LYS A 40 38.28 -13.28 16.26
C LYS A 40 37.24 -14.38 16.35
N LEU A 41 36.07 -14.14 15.79
CA LEU A 41 34.99 -15.13 15.66
C LEU A 41 34.66 -15.30 14.17
N THR A 42 34.44 -16.54 13.74
CA THR A 42 33.88 -16.80 12.41
C THR A 42 32.36 -16.91 12.52
N ILE A 43 31.63 -15.95 11.96
CA ILE A 43 30.17 -15.85 12.03
C ILE A 43 29.65 -15.80 10.60
N ASN A 44 28.74 -16.70 10.26
CA ASN A 44 28.18 -16.83 8.90
C ASN A 44 29.25 -16.93 7.78
N GLY A 45 30.41 -17.51 8.09
CA GLY A 45 31.53 -17.66 7.15
C GLY A 45 32.49 -16.47 7.08
N GLU A 46 32.21 -15.37 7.79
CA GLU A 46 33.06 -14.18 7.84
C GLU A 46 33.83 -14.08 9.16
N ILE A 47 35.06 -13.56 9.10
CA ILE A 47 35.90 -13.34 10.29
C ILE A 47 35.59 -11.95 10.85
N VAL A 48 35.00 -11.92 12.05
CA VAL A 48 34.72 -10.70 12.81
C VAL A 48 35.83 -10.52 13.86
N ASN A 49 36.41 -9.32 13.93
CA ASN A 49 37.41 -8.98 14.93
C ASN A 49 36.73 -8.37 16.18
N GLY A 50 37.12 -8.83 17.36
CA GLY A 50 36.67 -8.27 18.63
C GLY A 50 37.36 -6.96 18.94
N ASN A 51 36.61 -6.00 19.48
CA ASN A 51 37.18 -4.78 20.02
C ASN A 51 37.65 -5.05 21.46
N ILE A 52 38.96 -5.00 21.66
CA ILE A 52 39.62 -5.30 22.94
C ILE A 52 39.86 -3.98 23.68
N ASP A 53 39.27 -3.84 24.86
CA ASP A 53 39.57 -2.79 25.82
C ASP A 53 40.48 -3.35 26.91
N GLU A 54 41.76 -2.96 26.85
CA GLU A 54 42.79 -3.39 27.78
C GLU A 54 42.65 -2.83 29.21
N ILE A 55 41.89 -1.74 29.39
CA ILE A 55 41.66 -1.14 30.71
C ILE A 55 40.52 -1.88 31.42
N SER A 56 39.39 -2.06 30.74
CA SER A 56 38.24 -2.77 31.32
C SER A 56 38.34 -4.30 31.21
N LYS A 57 39.32 -4.81 30.46
CA LYS A 57 39.49 -6.23 30.11
C LYS A 57 38.22 -6.83 29.51
N THR A 58 37.63 -6.10 28.56
CA THR A 58 36.46 -6.54 27.81
C THR A 58 36.80 -6.73 26.34
N ILE A 59 36.13 -7.70 25.71
CA ILE A 59 36.21 -7.94 24.28
C ILE A 59 34.79 -7.91 23.74
N SER A 60 34.48 -6.92 22.90
CA SER A 60 33.12 -6.70 22.42
C SER A 60 32.96 -7.01 20.93
N PHE A 61 31.81 -7.58 20.60
CA PHE A 61 31.35 -7.83 19.23
C PHE A 61 29.96 -7.24 19.04
N ASN A 62 29.69 -6.67 17.86
CA ASN A 62 28.35 -6.26 17.46
C ASN A 62 27.98 -7.03 16.20
N VAL A 63 26.92 -7.83 16.29
CA VAL A 63 26.46 -8.73 15.23
C VAL A 63 24.93 -8.68 15.12
N VAL A 64 24.38 -9.20 14.03
CA VAL A 64 22.94 -9.21 13.76
C VAL A 64 22.51 -10.62 13.40
N GLY A 65 21.51 -11.16 14.09
CA GLY A 65 20.91 -12.47 13.81
C GLY A 65 21.88 -13.64 13.82
N ALA A 66 23.02 -13.51 14.49
CA ALA A 66 24.09 -14.51 14.44
C ALA A 66 23.75 -15.74 15.29
N GLU A 67 24.12 -16.93 14.83
CA GLU A 67 24.06 -18.15 15.64
C GLU A 67 25.31 -18.26 16.52
N LEU A 68 25.16 -18.15 17.84
CA LEU A 68 26.28 -18.00 18.79
C LEU A 68 26.45 -19.21 19.73
N SER A 69 25.64 -20.25 19.60
CA SER A 69 25.60 -21.36 20.57
C SER A 69 26.89 -22.20 20.60
N SER A 70 27.67 -22.20 19.52
CA SER A 70 28.89 -22.99 19.39
C SER A 70 29.84 -22.38 18.36
N LEU A 71 30.61 -21.36 18.75
CA LEU A 71 31.63 -20.76 17.91
C LEU A 71 33.04 -21.11 18.38
N LYS A 72 33.95 -21.27 17.42
CA LYS A 72 35.37 -21.46 17.66
C LYS A 72 36.11 -20.13 17.50
N PRO A 73 36.67 -19.55 18.57
CA PRO A 73 37.45 -18.33 18.45
C PRO A 73 38.82 -18.60 17.82
N THR A 74 39.44 -17.56 17.30
CA THR A 74 40.88 -17.50 17.02
C THR A 74 41.48 -16.42 17.90
N ILE A 75 42.37 -16.82 18.81
CA ILE A 75 42.88 -15.93 19.86
C ILE A 75 44.40 -15.83 19.74
N GLU A 76 44.92 -14.60 19.75
CA GLU A 76 46.34 -14.31 19.93
C GLU A 76 46.52 -13.66 21.31
N TYR A 77 47.52 -14.10 22.05
CA TYR A 77 47.78 -13.65 23.42
C TYR A 77 49.29 -13.70 23.70
N SER A 78 49.71 -13.15 24.85
CA SER A 78 51.13 -13.02 25.21
C SER A 78 51.93 -14.31 25.03
N ALA A 79 53.17 -14.19 24.53
CA ALA A 79 54.06 -15.33 24.36
C ALA A 79 54.31 -16.06 25.70
N ASN A 80 54.40 -17.39 25.66
CA ASN A 80 54.57 -18.29 26.81
C ASN A 80 53.40 -18.30 27.84
N ALA A 81 52.37 -17.47 27.66
CA ALA A 81 51.17 -17.52 28.48
C ALA A 81 50.31 -18.75 28.16
N LYS A 82 49.35 -19.05 29.05
CA LYS A 82 48.33 -20.09 28.85
C LYS A 82 46.96 -19.45 28.94
N ILE A 83 46.00 -19.91 28.13
CA ILE A 83 44.63 -19.39 28.14
C ILE A 83 43.62 -20.49 28.49
N SER A 84 42.57 -20.11 29.22
CA SER A 84 41.43 -20.97 29.53
C SER A 84 40.13 -20.17 29.43
N PRO A 85 39.10 -20.60 28.67
CA PRO A 85 39.04 -21.77 27.79
C PRO A 85 40.12 -21.78 26.70
N LYS A 86 40.38 -22.95 26.09
CA LYS A 86 41.42 -23.06 25.06
C LYS A 86 41.03 -22.26 23.81
N GLU A 87 42.03 -21.71 23.13
CA GLU A 87 41.96 -20.81 21.97
C GLU A 87 41.28 -21.38 20.71
N SER A 88 40.73 -22.59 20.79
CA SER A 88 40.12 -23.32 19.70
C SER A 88 38.98 -24.22 20.16
N GLU A 89 38.52 -24.02 21.39
CA GLU A 89 37.39 -24.72 21.98
C GLU A 89 36.08 -24.04 21.60
N ASN A 90 35.05 -24.83 21.27
CA ASN A 90 33.74 -24.26 20.99
C ASN A 90 33.16 -23.64 22.26
N GLN A 91 32.71 -22.39 22.15
CA GLN A 91 32.04 -21.69 23.24
C GLN A 91 30.66 -21.20 22.80
N ASN A 92 29.76 -21.11 23.77
CA ASN A 92 28.45 -20.50 23.62
C ASN A 92 28.55 -19.01 24.00
N PHE A 93 28.50 -18.15 23.00
CA PHE A 93 28.58 -16.69 23.18
C PHE A 93 27.20 -16.01 23.25
N ASN A 94 26.11 -16.76 23.45
CA ASN A 94 24.81 -16.16 23.79
C ASN A 94 24.83 -15.48 25.17
N ASN A 95 25.78 -15.87 26.02
CA ASN A 95 26.07 -15.21 27.28
C ASN A 95 27.55 -14.79 27.30
N GLU A 96 27.90 -13.94 28.25
CA GLU A 96 29.30 -13.56 28.46
C GLU A 96 30.18 -14.80 28.72
N VAL A 97 31.34 -14.85 28.07
CA VAL A 97 32.35 -15.89 28.26
C VAL A 97 33.62 -15.28 28.83
N ALA A 98 34.07 -15.76 29.98
CA ALA A 98 35.32 -15.32 30.59
C ALA A 98 36.51 -16.15 30.08
N TYR A 99 37.55 -15.47 29.60
CA TYR A 99 38.84 -16.06 29.26
C TYR A 99 39.89 -15.59 30.27
N THR A 100 40.56 -16.53 30.92
CA THR A 100 41.68 -16.24 31.81
C THR A 100 42.99 -16.52 31.08
N VAL A 101 43.80 -15.48 30.91
CA VAL A 101 45.19 -15.59 30.44
C VAL A 101 46.08 -15.65 31.67
N TYR A 102 46.83 -16.74 31.82
CA TYR A 102 47.84 -16.92 32.84
C TYR A 102 49.20 -16.58 32.25
N ALA A 103 49.87 -15.56 32.80
CA ALA A 103 51.25 -15.26 32.48
C ALA A 103 52.16 -16.47 32.78
N GLU A 104 53.39 -16.46 32.27
CA GLU A 104 54.35 -17.54 32.51
C GLU A 104 54.66 -17.72 34.01
N ASN A 105 54.66 -16.62 34.77
CA ASN A 105 54.81 -16.62 36.23
C ASN A 105 53.54 -17.10 37.00
N GLY A 106 52.43 -17.32 36.30
CA GLY A 106 51.14 -17.77 36.85
C GLY A 106 50.12 -16.66 37.13
N ASP A 107 50.48 -15.38 36.96
CA ASP A 107 49.56 -14.28 37.25
C ASP A 107 48.38 -14.24 36.26
N PRO A 108 47.13 -14.25 36.75
CA PRO A 108 45.96 -14.28 35.89
C PRO A 108 45.50 -12.88 35.46
N SER A 109 45.01 -12.78 34.23
CA SER A 109 44.21 -11.66 33.72
C SER A 109 42.93 -12.21 33.08
N ILE A 110 41.78 -11.68 33.47
CA ILE A 110 40.47 -12.19 33.04
C ILE A 110 39.87 -11.20 32.03
N TYR A 111 39.65 -11.67 30.81
CA TYR A 111 38.94 -10.97 29.76
C TYR A 111 37.50 -11.46 29.66
N ARG A 112 36.54 -10.54 29.62
CA ARG A 112 35.11 -10.85 29.43
C ARG A 112 34.72 -10.61 27.98
N VAL A 113 34.36 -11.67 27.28
CA VAL A 113 33.89 -11.61 25.89
C VAL A 113 32.38 -11.42 25.88
N ILE A 114 31.93 -10.31 25.31
CA ILE A 114 30.52 -9.90 25.24
C ILE A 114 30.15 -9.76 23.75
N VAL A 115 29.14 -10.50 23.33
CA VAL A 115 28.62 -10.42 21.95
C VAL A 115 27.23 -9.79 21.99
N ASN A 116 27.13 -8.57 21.46
CA ASN A 116 25.86 -7.86 21.29
C ASN A 116 25.23 -8.32 19.98
N ASN A 117 24.20 -9.17 20.06
CA ASN A 117 23.51 -9.73 18.91
C ASN A 117 22.10 -9.13 18.78
N ARG A 118 21.91 -8.19 17.84
CA ARG A 118 20.58 -7.64 17.55
C ARG A 118 19.76 -8.67 16.76
N PRO A 119 18.46 -8.89 17.05
CA PRO A 119 17.61 -9.71 16.18
C PRO A 119 17.45 -9.06 14.79
N LEU A 120 17.27 -9.88 13.76
CA LEU A 120 16.91 -9.40 12.42
C LEU A 120 15.57 -8.67 12.46
N SER A 121 15.47 -7.55 11.75
CA SER A 121 14.21 -6.81 11.61
C SER A 121 13.19 -7.62 10.80
N SER A 122 11.92 -7.61 11.25
CA SER A 122 10.77 -8.16 10.53
C SER A 122 9.93 -7.09 9.84
N GLU A 123 10.33 -5.82 9.90
CA GLU A 123 9.58 -4.72 9.30
C GLU A 123 9.78 -4.68 7.78
N ASN A 124 8.68 -4.71 7.03
CA ASN A 124 8.66 -4.74 5.56
C ASN A 124 7.59 -3.80 4.98
N LYS A 125 7.53 -2.55 5.45
CA LYS A 125 6.51 -1.59 5.00
C LYS A 125 7.08 -0.60 4.00
N ILE A 126 6.24 -0.16 3.06
CA ILE A 126 6.44 1.10 2.34
C ILE A 126 5.94 2.23 3.24
N LEU A 127 6.82 3.17 3.57
CA LEU A 127 6.57 4.29 4.48
C LEU A 127 6.17 5.57 3.74
N SER A 128 6.71 5.79 2.55
CA SER A 128 6.28 6.86 1.64
C SER A 128 6.46 6.42 0.19
N PHE A 129 5.64 6.98 -0.68
CA PHE A 129 5.72 6.79 -2.12
C PHE A 129 5.30 8.09 -2.79
N SER A 130 6.11 8.58 -3.72
CA SER A 130 5.77 9.72 -4.55
C SER A 130 6.34 9.57 -5.96
N VAL A 131 5.80 10.34 -6.89
CA VAL A 131 6.32 10.47 -8.26
C VAL A 131 6.54 11.93 -8.57
N THR A 132 7.55 12.23 -9.40
CA THR A 132 7.78 13.60 -9.88
C THR A 132 7.44 13.68 -11.37
N ILE A 133 6.54 14.58 -11.74
CA ILE A 133 6.17 14.88 -13.13
C ILE A 133 6.05 16.38 -13.31
N ASP A 134 6.54 16.92 -14.43
CA ASP A 134 6.49 18.36 -14.74
C ASP A 134 6.98 19.26 -13.59
N ASN A 135 8.06 18.83 -12.90
CA ASN A 135 8.65 19.49 -11.73
C ASN A 135 7.75 19.59 -10.48
N GLU A 136 6.67 18.81 -10.43
CA GLU A 136 5.78 18.70 -9.30
C GLU A 136 5.87 17.30 -8.66
N ILE A 137 5.92 17.25 -7.34
CA ILE A 137 5.89 16.02 -6.56
C ILE A 137 4.43 15.68 -6.28
N ILE A 138 4.02 14.48 -6.66
CA ILE A 138 2.71 13.91 -6.33
C ILE A 138 2.92 12.84 -5.28
N ASP A 139 2.46 13.12 -4.06
CA ASP A 139 2.46 12.16 -2.97
C ASP A 139 1.33 11.14 -3.16
N ALA A 140 1.63 9.87 -2.87
CA ALA A 140 0.65 8.80 -2.88
C ALA A 140 0.02 8.58 -1.51
N GLU A 141 -1.24 8.15 -1.50
CA GLU A 141 -1.91 7.61 -0.32
C GLU A 141 -1.56 6.13 -0.16
N ILE A 142 -1.13 5.75 1.04
CA ILE A 142 -0.74 4.37 1.36
C ILE A 142 -1.74 3.78 2.36
N ASN A 143 -2.43 2.71 1.95
CA ASN A 143 -3.24 1.91 2.84
C ASN A 143 -2.43 0.68 3.30
N GLN A 144 -2.01 0.69 4.57
CA GLN A 144 -1.16 -0.37 5.13
C GLN A 144 -1.90 -1.70 5.36
N ASP A 145 -3.22 -1.66 5.52
CA ASP A 145 -4.04 -2.84 5.79
C ASP A 145 -4.40 -3.57 4.49
N LEU A 146 -4.76 -2.82 3.46
CA LEU A 146 -5.08 -3.34 2.12
C LEU A 146 -3.84 -3.55 1.24
N LYS A 147 -2.68 -3.04 1.67
CA LYS A 147 -1.43 -3.02 0.90
C LYS A 147 -1.61 -2.37 -0.49
N THR A 148 -2.40 -1.32 -0.55
CA THR A 148 -2.62 -0.54 -1.76
C THR A 148 -1.97 0.83 -1.62
N ILE A 149 -1.42 1.32 -2.73
CA ILE A 149 -0.86 2.66 -2.84
C ILE A 149 -1.51 3.30 -4.06
N ASN A 150 -2.01 4.52 -3.92
CA ASN A 150 -2.63 5.21 -5.04
C ASN A 150 -2.25 6.70 -5.09
N PHE A 151 -2.14 7.23 -6.29
CA PHE A 151 -1.86 8.64 -6.53
C PHE A 151 -2.60 9.13 -7.77
N ASP A 152 -2.96 10.41 -7.76
CA ASP A 152 -3.74 11.04 -8.82
C ASP A 152 -2.84 11.87 -9.73
N ILE A 153 -2.77 11.46 -11.00
CA ILE A 153 -1.94 12.10 -12.04
C ILE A 153 -2.76 12.53 -13.26
N GLY A 154 -4.05 12.20 -13.29
CA GLY A 154 -5.01 12.65 -14.28
C GLY A 154 -4.70 12.11 -15.66
N THR A 155 -4.61 13.01 -16.64
CA THR A 155 -4.35 12.65 -18.05
C THR A 155 -2.88 12.74 -18.44
N LEU A 156 -1.97 13.02 -17.50
CA LEU A 156 -0.55 13.06 -17.80
C LEU A 156 -0.02 11.65 -18.09
N ASP A 157 1.08 11.57 -18.84
CA ASP A 157 1.70 10.30 -19.20
C ASP A 157 2.27 9.61 -17.96
N LYS A 158 1.88 8.34 -17.79
CA LYS A 158 2.28 7.48 -16.67
C LYS A 158 2.92 6.17 -17.14
N SER A 159 3.29 6.10 -18.42
CA SER A 159 3.90 4.91 -19.02
C SER A 159 5.35 4.67 -18.60
N SER A 160 6.01 5.67 -18.01
CA SER A 160 7.41 5.59 -17.54
C SER A 160 7.70 6.63 -16.45
N LEU A 161 7.45 6.30 -15.19
CA LEU A 161 7.72 7.16 -14.03
C LEU A 161 8.71 6.48 -13.08
N THR A 162 9.67 7.23 -12.53
CA THR A 162 10.61 6.75 -11.51
C THR A 162 10.14 7.14 -10.10
N PRO A 163 9.97 6.13 -9.23
CA PRO A 163 9.86 6.20 -7.78
C PRO A 163 10.51 7.36 -7.05
N THR A 164 9.91 7.83 -5.96
CA THR A 164 10.70 8.06 -4.74
C THR A 164 10.03 7.29 -3.61
N ILE A 165 10.71 6.25 -3.10
CA ILE A 165 10.13 5.30 -2.16
C ILE A 165 10.97 5.26 -0.88
N LEU A 166 10.31 5.37 0.27
CA LEU A 166 10.93 5.07 1.56
C LEU A 166 10.36 3.76 2.09
N VAL A 167 11.22 2.82 2.47
CA VAL A 167 10.83 1.55 3.09
C VAL A 167 11.35 1.44 4.52
N SER A 168 10.85 0.44 5.27
CA SER A 168 11.33 0.11 6.61
C SER A 168 12.86 -0.03 6.67
N GLU A 169 13.45 0.35 7.80
CA GLU A 169 14.90 0.20 8.03
C GLU A 169 15.33 -1.27 7.84
N TYR A 170 16.48 -1.47 7.20
CA TYR A 170 17.05 -2.78 6.84
C TYR A 170 16.24 -3.60 5.83
N SER A 171 15.13 -3.07 5.31
CA SER A 171 14.37 -3.73 4.25
C SER A 171 14.89 -3.34 2.87
N THR A 172 14.56 -4.17 1.89
CA THR A 172 14.84 -3.96 0.46
C THR A 172 13.53 -3.97 -0.31
N ILE A 173 13.51 -3.36 -1.50
CA ILE A 173 12.32 -3.28 -2.35
C ILE A 173 12.61 -3.79 -3.77
N SER A 174 11.62 -4.39 -4.41
CA SER A 174 11.66 -4.77 -5.82
C SER A 174 10.28 -4.52 -6.46
N PRO A 175 10.15 -3.89 -7.64
CA PRO A 175 11.22 -3.26 -8.44
C PRO A 175 12.05 -2.23 -7.67
N ASP A 176 13.27 -1.98 -8.14
CA ASP A 176 14.15 -0.96 -7.55
C ASP A 176 13.53 0.42 -7.73
N ASP A 177 13.66 1.31 -6.74
CA ASP A 177 13.04 2.64 -6.77
C ASP A 177 13.70 3.59 -7.78
N THR A 178 14.86 3.21 -8.33
CA THR A 178 15.53 3.93 -9.43
C THR A 178 15.06 3.50 -10.82
N ASP A 179 14.35 2.37 -10.93
CA ASP A 179 13.84 1.86 -12.21
C ASP A 179 12.52 2.55 -12.59
N ALA A 180 12.45 3.09 -13.80
CA ALA A 180 11.20 3.64 -14.33
C ALA A 180 10.16 2.52 -14.53
N GLN A 181 8.95 2.74 -14.02
CA GLN A 181 7.82 1.82 -14.11
C GLN A 181 6.69 2.37 -14.97
N ASN A 182 5.94 1.46 -15.60
CA ASN A 182 4.71 1.79 -16.31
C ASN A 182 3.50 1.63 -15.38
N PHE A 183 2.82 2.74 -15.06
CA PHE A 183 1.62 2.80 -14.21
C PHE A 183 0.31 2.94 -15.02
N ASP A 184 0.32 2.63 -16.32
CA ASP A 184 -0.90 2.40 -17.10
C ASP A 184 -1.71 1.22 -16.52
N ASN A 185 -1.00 0.27 -15.91
CA ASN A 185 -1.55 -0.85 -15.18
C ASN A 185 -1.03 -0.85 -13.73
N PRO A 186 -1.70 -1.57 -12.80
CA PRO A 186 -1.21 -1.74 -11.44
C PRO A 186 0.20 -2.36 -11.42
N VAL A 187 1.09 -1.82 -10.57
CA VAL A 187 2.46 -2.32 -10.38
C VAL A 187 2.61 -2.89 -8.99
N THR A 188 3.10 -4.12 -8.89
CA THR A 188 3.37 -4.77 -7.59
C THR A 188 4.79 -4.51 -7.14
N TYR A 189 4.94 -3.98 -5.92
CA TYR A 189 6.22 -3.85 -5.21
C TYR A 189 6.30 -4.84 -4.06
N THR A 190 7.42 -5.54 -3.95
CA THR A 190 7.70 -6.45 -2.84
C THR A 190 8.74 -5.82 -1.92
N VAL A 191 8.38 -5.58 -0.66
CA VAL A 191 9.32 -5.20 0.38
C VAL A 191 9.76 -6.46 1.12
N THR A 192 11.07 -6.72 1.17
CA THR A 192 11.67 -7.85 1.89
C THR A 192 12.40 -7.32 3.13
N ALA A 193 11.95 -7.73 4.31
CA ALA A 193 12.58 -7.41 5.59
C ALA A 193 13.97 -8.08 5.72
N GLU A 194 14.75 -7.63 6.70
CA GLU A 194 16.09 -8.16 7.01
C GLU A 194 16.04 -9.66 7.37
N ASN A 195 14.96 -10.12 8.01
CA ASN A 195 14.73 -11.53 8.35
C ASN A 195 14.19 -12.38 7.17
N GLY A 196 13.90 -11.76 6.02
CA GLY A 196 13.34 -12.41 4.84
C GLY A 196 11.81 -12.36 4.71
N ASP A 197 11.07 -11.82 5.69
CA ASP A 197 9.62 -11.66 5.59
C ASP A 197 9.24 -10.68 4.48
N LYS A 198 8.19 -10.98 3.73
CA LYS A 198 7.78 -10.18 2.57
C LYS A 198 6.39 -9.56 2.72
N SER A 199 6.26 -8.35 2.22
CA SER A 199 4.97 -7.68 1.99
C SER A 199 4.89 -7.23 0.54
N GLU A 200 3.79 -7.55 -0.13
CA GLU A 200 3.49 -7.10 -1.48
C GLU A 200 2.51 -5.93 -1.44
N TYR A 201 2.86 -4.83 -2.10
CA TYR A 201 2.04 -3.63 -2.26
C TYR A 201 1.65 -3.47 -3.73
N THR A 202 0.39 -3.14 -3.99
CA THR A 202 -0.09 -2.83 -5.34
C THR A 202 -0.24 -1.31 -5.50
N VAL A 203 0.53 -0.73 -6.40
CA VAL A 203 0.52 0.70 -6.74
C VAL A 203 -0.39 0.92 -7.95
N ILE A 204 -1.36 1.83 -7.82
CA ILE A 204 -2.35 2.13 -8.86
C ILE A 204 -2.41 3.64 -9.06
N ALA A 205 -2.03 4.10 -10.24
CA ALA A 205 -2.23 5.49 -10.64
C ALA A 205 -3.69 5.73 -11.06
N ASN A 206 -4.29 6.82 -10.58
CA ASN A 206 -5.69 7.18 -10.82
C ASN A 206 -6.67 6.08 -10.37
N MET A 207 -6.63 5.72 -9.08
CA MET A 207 -7.51 4.70 -8.51
C MET A 207 -8.98 5.09 -8.72
N PRO A 208 -9.78 4.29 -9.46
CA PRO A 208 -11.18 4.60 -9.64
C PRO A 208 -11.92 4.55 -8.30
N GLU A 209 -12.88 5.45 -8.12
CA GLU A 209 -13.61 5.58 -6.87
C GLU A 209 -15.04 6.01 -7.16
N PHE A 210 -16.02 5.27 -6.64
CA PHE A 210 -17.41 5.69 -6.71
C PHE A 210 -17.69 6.82 -5.72
N SER A 211 -18.28 7.90 -6.21
CA SER A 211 -18.79 8.97 -5.37
C SER A 211 -20.23 8.69 -4.97
N ASN A 212 -20.58 8.98 -3.71
CA ASN A 212 -21.94 8.89 -3.22
C ASN A 212 -22.32 10.13 -2.42
N SER A 213 -23.53 10.63 -2.63
CA SER A 213 -24.09 11.78 -1.89
C SER A 213 -25.35 11.42 -1.09
N ILE A 214 -25.87 10.18 -1.16
CA ILE A 214 -27.10 9.77 -0.45
C ILE A 214 -27.04 8.34 0.10
N ASN A 215 -27.73 8.11 1.22
CA ASN A 215 -27.62 6.87 2.01
C ASN A 215 -28.36 5.64 1.43
N ALA A 216 -29.26 5.79 0.47
CA ALA A 216 -29.92 4.66 -0.19
C ALA A 216 -30.50 5.03 -1.56
N PHE A 217 -30.15 4.27 -2.59
CA PHE A 217 -30.78 4.36 -3.90
C PHE A 217 -31.85 3.26 -4.04
N LEU A 218 -33.11 3.68 -4.22
CA LEU A 218 -34.25 2.78 -4.38
C LEU A 218 -34.68 2.75 -5.84
N TYR A 219 -34.55 1.60 -6.49
CA TYR A 219 -34.94 1.41 -7.89
C TYR A 219 -35.89 0.22 -8.07
N TYR A 220 -36.67 0.26 -9.15
CA TYR A 220 -37.20 -0.93 -9.79
C TYR A 220 -36.27 -1.38 -10.92
N ILE A 221 -36.46 -2.59 -11.43
CA ILE A 221 -35.90 -2.97 -12.74
C ILE A 221 -36.35 -2.00 -13.83
N ARG A 222 -35.53 -1.86 -14.89
CA ARG A 222 -35.69 -0.88 -15.98
C ARG A 222 -35.53 0.59 -15.58
N ALA A 223 -35.22 0.92 -14.33
CA ALA A 223 -35.00 2.31 -13.95
C ALA A 223 -33.66 2.85 -14.48
N ASP A 224 -33.62 4.14 -14.82
CA ASP A 224 -32.37 4.81 -15.16
C ASP A 224 -31.57 5.13 -13.88
N VAL A 225 -30.28 4.86 -13.93
CA VAL A 225 -29.35 5.00 -12.80
C VAL A 225 -28.20 5.90 -13.21
N PHE A 226 -27.96 6.92 -12.39
CA PHE A 226 -26.83 7.81 -12.53
C PHE A 226 -25.73 7.37 -11.58
N ILE A 227 -24.56 7.05 -12.12
CA ILE A 227 -23.37 6.66 -11.38
C ILE A 227 -22.32 7.74 -11.59
N THR A 228 -21.65 8.16 -10.53
CA THR A 228 -20.60 9.17 -10.62
C THR A 228 -19.40 8.77 -9.76
N GLY A 229 -18.22 9.20 -10.16
CA GLY A 229 -16.99 8.86 -9.46
C GLY A 229 -15.74 9.28 -10.21
N LYS A 230 -14.59 9.18 -9.55
CA LYS A 230 -13.30 9.51 -10.13
C LYS A 230 -12.79 8.33 -10.95
N PHE A 231 -12.20 8.63 -12.11
CA PHE A 231 -11.48 7.68 -12.97
C PHE A 231 -12.28 6.43 -13.41
N LEU A 232 -13.61 6.46 -13.35
CA LEU A 232 -14.50 5.41 -13.85
C LEU A 232 -14.66 5.51 -15.39
N ASN A 233 -13.55 5.46 -16.13
CA ASN A 233 -13.54 5.69 -17.57
C ASN A 233 -14.11 4.48 -18.34
N PRO A 234 -15.28 4.59 -19.00
CA PRO A 234 -15.86 3.47 -19.72
C PRO A 234 -15.19 3.17 -21.07
N ASP A 235 -14.27 4.03 -21.54
CA ASP A 235 -13.66 3.92 -22.87
C ASP A 235 -12.33 3.14 -22.89
N ILE A 236 -11.93 2.55 -21.77
CA ILE A 236 -10.69 1.75 -21.69
C ILE A 236 -10.96 0.25 -21.87
N PRO A 237 -9.95 -0.54 -22.27
CA PRO A 237 -10.10 -1.99 -22.46
C PRO A 237 -10.67 -2.71 -21.23
N GLY A 238 -11.66 -3.56 -21.48
CA GLY A 238 -12.36 -4.34 -20.45
C GLY A 238 -13.27 -3.54 -19.54
N ALA A 239 -13.48 -2.24 -19.78
CA ALA A 239 -14.30 -1.39 -18.92
C ALA A 239 -15.78 -1.80 -18.95
N GLU A 240 -16.27 -2.31 -17.83
CA GLU A 240 -17.63 -2.79 -17.64
C GLU A 240 -18.16 -2.42 -16.27
N ILE A 241 -19.48 -2.26 -16.17
CA ILE A 241 -20.16 -1.93 -14.91
C ILE A 241 -21.21 -2.98 -14.62
N TYR A 242 -21.32 -3.36 -13.35
CA TYR A 242 -22.26 -4.38 -12.90
C TYR A 242 -23.00 -3.96 -11.65
N LEU A 243 -24.18 -4.52 -11.46
CA LEU A 243 -24.73 -4.75 -10.13
C LEU A 243 -24.22 -6.09 -9.62
N TYR A 244 -23.83 -6.16 -8.35
CA TYR A 244 -23.32 -7.36 -7.72
C TYR A 244 -24.08 -7.67 -6.43
N ASP A 245 -24.66 -8.87 -6.34
CA ASP A 245 -25.43 -9.31 -5.16
C ASP A 245 -24.59 -9.99 -4.07
N GLY A 246 -23.31 -10.27 -4.35
CA GLY A 246 -22.43 -11.08 -3.50
C GLY A 246 -22.07 -12.45 -4.11
N GLU A 247 -22.78 -12.86 -5.16
CA GLU A 247 -22.55 -14.12 -5.88
C GLU A 247 -22.53 -13.90 -7.40
N ASN A 248 -23.48 -13.13 -7.93
CA ASN A 248 -23.73 -12.91 -9.35
C ASN A 248 -23.52 -11.44 -9.73
N LYS A 249 -22.98 -11.24 -10.93
CA LYS A 249 -22.80 -9.93 -11.56
C LYS A 249 -23.79 -9.75 -12.70
N TYR A 250 -24.53 -8.66 -12.67
CA TYR A 250 -25.53 -8.30 -13.68
C TYR A 250 -25.04 -7.04 -14.42
N PRO A 251 -24.75 -7.12 -15.73
CA PRO A 251 -24.23 -5.99 -16.49
C PRO A 251 -25.18 -4.78 -16.43
N LEU A 252 -24.64 -3.60 -16.12
CA LEU A 252 -25.31 -2.33 -16.25
C LEU A 252 -24.94 -1.70 -17.58
N GLN A 253 -25.92 -1.61 -18.48
CA GLN A 253 -25.71 -0.98 -19.78
C GLN A 253 -25.43 0.51 -19.59
N ILE A 254 -24.29 0.99 -20.10
CA ILE A 254 -23.96 2.41 -20.18
C ILE A 254 -24.64 2.99 -21.42
N LEU A 255 -25.59 3.89 -21.22
CA LEU A 255 -26.35 4.55 -22.29
C LEU A 255 -25.61 5.79 -22.80
N LYS A 256 -24.98 6.52 -21.88
CA LYS A 256 -24.22 7.75 -22.13
C LYS A 256 -23.24 7.94 -20.99
N HIS A 257 -22.12 8.59 -21.26
CA HIS A 257 -21.24 9.13 -20.22
C HIS A 257 -20.78 10.54 -20.55
N GLU A 258 -20.41 11.27 -19.50
CA GLU A 258 -19.77 12.58 -19.55
C GLU A 258 -18.61 12.58 -18.56
N ASN A 259 -17.62 13.45 -18.77
CA ASN A 259 -16.54 13.62 -17.80
C ASN A 259 -16.13 15.09 -17.70
N TYR A 260 -15.53 15.43 -16.57
CA TYR A 260 -15.03 16.76 -16.29
C TYR A 260 -13.90 16.70 -15.25
N SER A 261 -12.98 17.64 -15.31
CA SER A 261 -11.89 17.74 -14.34
C SER A 261 -12.29 18.65 -13.20
N THR A 262 -12.39 18.11 -11.98
CA THR A 262 -12.83 18.84 -10.78
C THR A 262 -11.70 19.60 -10.08
N GLN A 263 -10.48 19.10 -10.22
CA GLN A 263 -9.23 19.58 -9.60
C GLN A 263 -8.08 19.34 -10.58
N GLU A 264 -6.91 19.94 -10.35
CA GLU A 264 -5.71 19.54 -11.07
C GLU A 264 -5.54 18.01 -10.91
N LYS A 265 -5.42 17.29 -12.04
CA LYS A 265 -5.15 15.84 -12.10
C LYS A 265 -6.27 14.88 -11.64
N VAL A 266 -7.50 15.34 -11.39
CA VAL A 266 -8.64 14.44 -11.09
C VAL A 266 -9.75 14.58 -12.14
N THR A 267 -10.09 13.46 -12.78
CA THR A 267 -11.20 13.38 -13.75
C THR A 267 -12.37 12.64 -13.13
N THR A 268 -13.52 13.31 -13.05
CA THR A 268 -14.80 12.72 -12.64
C THR A 268 -15.58 12.26 -13.85
N PHE A 269 -16.15 11.06 -13.77
CA PHE A 269 -17.00 10.46 -14.77
C PHE A 269 -18.45 10.38 -14.26
N ASN A 270 -19.38 10.74 -15.14
CA ASN A 270 -20.81 10.68 -14.95
C ASN A 270 -21.37 9.66 -15.95
N LEU A 271 -21.92 8.57 -15.44
CA LEU A 271 -22.34 7.42 -16.21
C LEU A 271 -23.85 7.26 -16.08
N TYR A 272 -24.55 7.33 -17.21
CA TYR A 272 -25.99 7.14 -17.30
C TYR A 272 -26.24 5.71 -17.73
N THR A 273 -26.80 4.92 -16.82
CA THR A 273 -27.00 3.48 -16.98
C THR A 273 -28.47 3.10 -16.76
N LYS A 274 -28.82 1.83 -17.01
CA LYS A 274 -30.19 1.32 -16.80
C LYS A 274 -30.15 -0.02 -16.05
N ILE A 275 -31.02 -0.17 -15.05
CA ILE A 275 -31.21 -1.45 -14.36
C ILE A 275 -31.75 -2.48 -15.37
N PRO A 276 -31.15 -3.68 -15.51
CA PRO A 276 -31.63 -4.68 -16.46
C PRO A 276 -33.01 -5.23 -16.09
N GLU A 277 -33.76 -5.73 -17.07
CA GLU A 277 -35.10 -6.28 -16.85
C GLU A 277 -35.07 -7.63 -16.12
N ASN A 278 -34.01 -8.42 -16.29
CA ASN A 278 -33.93 -9.81 -15.83
C ASN A 278 -32.99 -9.98 -14.63
N ILE A 279 -33.24 -9.25 -13.54
CA ILE A 279 -32.47 -9.38 -12.28
C ILE A 279 -33.40 -9.59 -11.08
N PRO A 280 -32.98 -10.33 -10.04
CA PRO A 280 -33.81 -10.57 -8.86
C PRO A 280 -33.90 -9.34 -7.96
N THR A 281 -34.97 -9.29 -7.16
CA THR A 281 -35.09 -8.32 -6.07
C THR A 281 -34.03 -8.55 -5.03
N TYR A 282 -33.26 -7.50 -4.72
CA TYR A 282 -32.26 -7.54 -3.68
C TYR A 282 -31.92 -6.14 -3.18
N LYS A 283 -31.73 -6.03 -1.87
CA LYS A 283 -31.60 -4.73 -1.18
C LYS A 283 -30.19 -4.17 -1.12
N LYS A 284 -29.20 -5.02 -1.40
CA LYS A 284 -27.78 -4.73 -1.12
C LYS A 284 -26.89 -4.95 -2.33
N TYR A 285 -27.39 -4.63 -3.52
CA TYR A 285 -26.52 -4.63 -4.69
C TYR A 285 -25.40 -3.61 -4.49
N LYS A 286 -24.17 -4.02 -4.75
CA LYS A 286 -23.08 -3.08 -4.97
C LYS A 286 -22.95 -2.77 -6.46
N ILE A 287 -22.38 -1.62 -6.79
CA ILE A 287 -21.88 -1.36 -8.13
C ILE A 287 -20.46 -1.91 -8.20
N VAL A 288 -20.15 -2.61 -9.28
CA VAL A 288 -18.78 -3.03 -9.60
C VAL A 288 -18.35 -2.31 -10.86
N TYR A 289 -17.15 -1.74 -10.84
CA TYR A 289 -16.47 -1.25 -12.03
C TYR A 289 -15.26 -2.15 -12.26
N LYS A 290 -15.17 -2.71 -13.46
CA LYS A 290 -14.16 -3.66 -13.87
C LYS A 290 -13.46 -3.16 -15.12
N THR A 291 -12.17 -3.41 -15.22
CA THR A 291 -11.33 -3.24 -16.41
C THR A 291 -10.56 -4.54 -16.65
N ASP A 292 -9.71 -4.59 -17.68
CA ASP A 292 -8.81 -5.73 -17.88
C ASP A 292 -7.81 -5.95 -16.73
N VAL A 293 -7.55 -4.92 -15.91
CA VAL A 293 -6.48 -4.95 -14.90
C VAL A 293 -6.92 -4.64 -13.47
N LEU A 294 -8.15 -4.16 -13.27
CA LEU A 294 -8.65 -3.78 -11.96
C LEU A 294 -10.14 -4.10 -11.84
N GLU A 295 -10.58 -4.42 -10.63
CA GLU A 295 -11.98 -4.47 -10.27
C GLU A 295 -12.17 -3.80 -8.91
N ILE A 296 -13.15 -2.91 -8.81
CA ILE A 296 -13.52 -2.24 -7.56
C ILE A 296 -15.02 -2.34 -7.31
N GLU A 297 -15.40 -2.32 -6.04
CA GLU A 297 -16.79 -2.32 -5.60
C GLU A 297 -17.15 -1.00 -4.91
N SER A 298 -18.40 -0.57 -5.05
CA SER A 298 -18.94 0.53 -4.28
C SER A 298 -18.99 0.20 -2.79
N THR A 299 -18.77 1.22 -1.96
CA THR A 299 -18.94 1.14 -0.50
C THR A 299 -20.40 1.28 -0.05
N PHE A 300 -21.29 1.68 -0.97
CA PHE A 300 -22.71 1.84 -0.76
C PHE A 300 -23.52 0.77 -1.50
N PHE A 301 -24.82 0.71 -1.16
CA PHE A 301 -25.76 -0.27 -1.67
C PHE A 301 -26.88 0.36 -2.49
N ILE A 302 -27.39 -0.42 -3.44
CA ILE A 302 -28.59 -0.17 -4.22
C ILE A 302 -29.64 -1.22 -3.86
N ASP A 303 -30.86 -0.75 -3.60
CA ASP A 303 -32.04 -1.60 -3.42
C ASP A 303 -32.82 -1.65 -4.74
N VAL A 304 -32.91 -2.84 -5.33
CA VAL A 304 -33.68 -3.08 -6.56
C VAL A 304 -34.84 -4.02 -6.29
N VAL A 305 -36.02 -3.66 -6.81
CA VAL A 305 -37.24 -4.48 -6.79
C VAL A 305 -37.66 -4.84 -8.22
N ALA A 306 -37.83 -6.14 -8.49
CA ALA A 306 -38.33 -6.68 -9.74
C ALA A 306 -39.86 -6.87 -9.73
N GLU A 307 -40.44 -7.19 -8.57
CA GLU A 307 -41.88 -7.48 -8.49
C GLU A 307 -42.72 -6.22 -8.75
N ASN A 308 -43.73 -6.38 -9.62
CA ASN A 308 -44.66 -5.31 -9.98
C ASN A 308 -43.95 -4.02 -10.43
N ALA A 309 -42.76 -4.14 -11.02
CA ALA A 309 -42.03 -2.99 -11.53
C ALA A 309 -42.84 -2.30 -12.63
N PRO A 310 -42.98 -0.96 -12.60
CA PRO A 310 -43.71 -0.22 -13.63
C PRO A 310 -42.99 -0.36 -14.97
N LYS A 311 -43.77 -0.52 -16.04
CA LYS A 311 -43.26 -0.64 -17.41
C LYS A 311 -43.99 0.34 -18.31
N PHE A 312 -43.24 1.11 -19.08
CA PHE A 312 -43.80 1.99 -20.10
C PHE A 312 -44.06 1.21 -21.39
N ILE A 313 -45.19 1.49 -22.06
CA ILE A 313 -45.52 0.93 -23.38
C ILE A 313 -45.66 2.05 -24.41
N SER A 314 -46.54 3.03 -24.17
CA SER A 314 -46.79 4.09 -25.15
C SER A 314 -47.45 5.33 -24.53
N LEU A 315 -47.39 6.42 -25.30
CA LEU A 315 -48.17 7.64 -25.10
C LEU A 315 -49.27 7.77 -26.16
N ASN A 316 -50.29 8.57 -25.89
CA ASN A 316 -51.32 8.88 -26.89
C ASN A 316 -50.84 9.83 -28.00
N GLN A 317 -49.74 10.56 -27.78
CA GLN A 317 -49.12 11.47 -28.75
C GLN A 317 -47.65 11.74 -28.37
N ASP A 318 -46.89 12.28 -29.32
CA ASP A 318 -45.44 12.49 -29.16
C ASP A 318 -45.07 13.87 -28.58
N SER A 319 -46.00 14.83 -28.63
CA SER A 319 -45.80 16.20 -28.14
C SER A 319 -47.06 16.75 -27.49
N TYR A 320 -46.91 17.55 -26.43
CA TYR A 320 -48.01 18.07 -25.64
C TYR A 320 -47.93 19.59 -25.46
N SER A 321 -49.08 20.24 -25.56
CA SER A 321 -49.30 21.66 -25.30
C SER A 321 -50.09 21.85 -24.01
N TRP A 322 -50.17 23.09 -23.53
CA TRP A 322 -50.97 23.43 -22.36
C TRP A 322 -52.43 22.98 -22.53
N ASN A 323 -52.97 22.32 -21.49
CA ASN A 323 -54.28 21.65 -21.43
C ASN A 323 -54.46 20.38 -22.26
N ASP A 324 -53.41 19.85 -22.92
CA ASP A 324 -53.50 18.52 -23.49
C ASP A 324 -53.63 17.46 -22.39
N ILE A 325 -54.24 16.32 -22.73
CA ILE A 325 -54.37 15.17 -21.84
C ILE A 325 -53.25 14.18 -22.16
N LEU A 326 -52.33 14.01 -21.20
CA LEU A 326 -51.30 12.98 -21.21
C LEU A 326 -51.93 11.64 -20.81
N ILE A 327 -51.94 10.68 -21.73
CA ILE A 327 -52.36 9.30 -21.48
C ILE A 327 -51.15 8.38 -21.61
N ILE A 328 -50.79 7.73 -20.51
CA ILE A 328 -49.68 6.78 -20.43
C ILE A 328 -50.26 5.38 -20.41
N SER A 329 -49.81 4.52 -21.32
CA SER A 329 -50.14 3.08 -21.33
C SER A 329 -48.91 2.27 -20.91
N GLY A 330 -49.13 1.21 -20.12
CA GLY A 330 -48.04 0.49 -19.46
C GLY A 330 -48.49 -0.75 -18.69
N GLU A 331 -47.60 -1.27 -17.86
CA GLU A 331 -47.88 -2.31 -16.88
C GLU A 331 -47.47 -1.83 -15.49
N ASN A 332 -48.26 -2.17 -14.46
CA ASN A 332 -47.99 -1.79 -13.07
C ASN A 332 -47.73 -0.28 -12.88
N ILE A 333 -48.43 0.58 -13.63
CA ILE A 333 -48.24 2.03 -13.56
C ILE A 333 -48.40 2.52 -12.12
N THR A 334 -47.47 3.38 -11.70
CA THR A 334 -47.43 3.95 -10.35
C THR A 334 -48.42 5.11 -10.21
N ASN A 335 -48.93 5.30 -8.99
CA ASN A 335 -49.81 6.43 -8.63
C ASN A 335 -49.08 7.79 -8.57
N THR A 336 -47.79 7.79 -8.87
CA THR A 336 -46.95 8.98 -8.87
C THR A 336 -45.98 8.89 -10.04
N ILE A 337 -45.79 10.00 -10.74
CA ILE A 337 -44.72 10.20 -11.72
C ILE A 337 -43.91 11.44 -11.33
N ALA A 338 -42.69 11.53 -11.85
CA ALA A 338 -41.86 12.72 -11.74
C ALA A 338 -41.64 13.34 -13.11
N ILE A 339 -41.79 14.66 -13.18
CA ILE A 339 -41.54 15.45 -14.40
C ILE A 339 -40.57 16.59 -14.04
N PRO A 340 -39.35 16.64 -14.61
CA PRO A 340 -38.42 17.72 -14.39
C PRO A 340 -38.81 18.96 -15.20
N SER A 341 -38.76 20.13 -14.56
CA SER A 341 -38.91 21.41 -15.25
C SER A 341 -38.14 22.52 -14.55
N ASN A 342 -37.39 23.29 -15.34
CA ASN A 342 -36.62 24.46 -14.90
C ASN A 342 -35.80 24.25 -13.61
N GLY A 343 -34.99 23.17 -13.57
CA GLY A 343 -34.14 22.83 -12.42
C GLY A 343 -34.87 22.21 -11.22
N SER A 344 -36.18 22.03 -11.30
CA SER A 344 -37.00 21.37 -10.27
C SER A 344 -37.54 20.03 -10.76
N ILE A 345 -37.83 19.12 -9.83
CA ILE A 345 -38.50 17.84 -10.12
C ILE A 345 -39.89 17.88 -9.50
N PHE A 346 -40.93 17.86 -10.34
CA PHE A 346 -42.32 17.89 -9.91
C PHE A 346 -42.82 16.48 -9.65
N GLN A 347 -43.26 16.21 -8.43
CA GLN A 347 -43.93 14.97 -8.05
C GLN A 347 -45.42 15.09 -8.38
N ILE A 348 -45.85 14.36 -9.40
CA ILE A 348 -47.22 14.40 -9.92
C ILE A 348 -47.99 13.20 -9.39
N GLN A 349 -49.05 13.45 -8.64
CA GLN A 349 -49.98 12.46 -8.09
C GLN A 349 -51.34 13.11 -7.90
N ASN A 350 -52.41 12.30 -7.83
CA ASN A 350 -53.75 12.81 -7.58
C ASN A 350 -53.78 13.70 -6.32
N SER A 351 -54.09 14.97 -6.50
CA SER A 351 -54.06 16.00 -5.45
C SER A 351 -54.87 17.22 -5.89
N ASN A 352 -54.91 18.26 -5.05
CA ASN A 352 -55.55 19.52 -5.42
C ASN A 352 -54.84 20.27 -6.58
N HIS A 353 -53.63 19.86 -6.96
CA HIS A 353 -52.84 20.49 -8.02
C HIS A 353 -52.76 19.67 -9.31
N TYR A 354 -53.01 18.36 -9.25
CA TYR A 354 -52.88 17.47 -10.39
C TYR A 354 -53.97 16.40 -10.33
N ASP A 355 -54.61 16.15 -11.47
CA ASP A 355 -55.64 15.13 -11.67
C ASP A 355 -55.07 13.80 -12.19
N TYR A 356 -53.80 13.49 -11.85
CA TYR A 356 -53.15 12.24 -12.26
C TYR A 356 -53.89 11.03 -11.68
N THR A 357 -54.56 10.25 -12.52
CA THR A 357 -55.28 9.03 -12.11
C THR A 357 -54.72 7.81 -12.82
N VAL A 358 -54.76 6.67 -12.14
CA VAL A 358 -54.37 5.35 -12.67
C VAL A 358 -55.58 4.44 -12.58
N ASN A 359 -55.86 3.67 -13.63
CA ASN A 359 -56.97 2.71 -13.61
C ASN A 359 -56.72 1.55 -12.63
N ASN A 360 -57.76 0.80 -12.28
CA ASN A 360 -57.68 -0.30 -11.31
C ASN A 360 -56.71 -1.41 -11.77
N GLU A 361 -56.62 -1.65 -13.08
CA GLU A 361 -55.72 -2.64 -13.67
C GLU A 361 -54.25 -2.19 -13.70
N LYS A 362 -53.97 -0.91 -13.39
CA LYS A 362 -52.64 -0.29 -13.47
C LYS A 362 -51.99 -0.37 -14.85
N THR A 363 -52.82 -0.30 -15.89
CA THR A 363 -52.38 -0.37 -17.30
C THR A 363 -52.47 0.98 -18.01
N GLN A 364 -53.18 1.95 -17.44
CA GLN A 364 -53.34 3.28 -18.01
C GLN A 364 -53.36 4.35 -16.91
N ALA A 365 -52.70 5.49 -17.20
CA ALA A 365 -52.81 6.69 -16.40
C ALA A 365 -53.14 7.92 -17.26
N THR A 366 -53.83 8.89 -16.68
CA THR A 366 -54.21 10.14 -17.34
C THR A 366 -53.83 11.35 -16.49
N LEU A 367 -53.38 12.43 -17.14
CA LEU A 367 -53.08 13.72 -16.52
C LEU A 367 -53.48 14.85 -17.45
N THR A 368 -54.23 15.83 -16.95
CA THR A 368 -54.43 17.10 -17.63
C THR A 368 -53.19 17.97 -17.43
N LEU A 369 -52.57 18.41 -18.53
CA LEU A 369 -51.35 19.24 -18.46
C LEU A 369 -51.71 20.74 -18.35
N ASP A 370 -52.35 21.11 -17.25
CA ASP A 370 -52.77 22.50 -16.97
C ASP A 370 -51.80 23.27 -16.05
N TYR A 371 -50.83 22.59 -15.45
CA TYR A 371 -49.81 23.21 -14.60
C TYR A 371 -48.69 23.85 -15.43
N TYR A 372 -48.79 25.17 -15.60
CA TYR A 372 -47.92 25.96 -16.49
C TYR A 372 -46.40 25.83 -16.23
N TYR A 373 -45.98 25.56 -15.00
CA TYR A 373 -44.54 25.37 -14.68
C TYR A 373 -43.93 24.10 -15.31
N LEU A 374 -44.74 23.17 -15.85
CA LEU A 374 -44.21 22.02 -16.59
C LEU A 374 -43.72 22.41 -17.99
N PHE A 375 -44.20 23.52 -18.53
CA PHE A 375 -43.98 23.90 -19.92
C PHE A 375 -42.76 24.82 -20.09
N PRO A 376 -41.84 24.52 -21.02
CA PRO A 376 -40.70 25.39 -21.35
C PRO A 376 -41.13 26.80 -21.77
N SER A 377 -42.23 26.89 -22.52
CA SER A 377 -42.81 28.14 -23.05
C SER A 377 -43.17 29.15 -21.97
N TYR A 378 -43.58 28.70 -20.78
CA TYR A 378 -43.83 29.58 -19.63
C TYR A 378 -42.59 30.34 -19.16
N PHE A 379 -41.41 29.74 -19.35
CA PHE A 379 -40.12 30.36 -19.02
C PHE A 379 -39.45 31.02 -20.23
N GLY A 380 -40.17 31.17 -21.35
CA GLY A 380 -39.64 31.74 -22.59
C GLY A 380 -38.71 30.81 -23.38
N ASN A 381 -38.69 29.51 -23.06
CA ASN A 381 -37.90 28.51 -23.79
C ASN A 381 -38.72 27.89 -24.93
N SER A 382 -38.03 27.38 -25.96
CA SER A 382 -38.65 26.57 -27.01
C SER A 382 -39.14 25.23 -26.46
N ALA A 383 -40.02 24.56 -27.21
CA ALA A 383 -40.39 23.17 -26.98
C ALA A 383 -39.16 22.31 -26.66
N SER A 384 -39.27 21.48 -25.63
CA SER A 384 -38.14 20.67 -25.16
C SER A 384 -38.60 19.27 -24.79
N GLU A 385 -37.69 18.31 -24.91
CA GLU A 385 -37.90 16.97 -24.37
C GLU A 385 -38.04 17.03 -22.83
N LYS A 386 -38.95 16.22 -22.30
CA LYS A 386 -39.20 16.01 -20.87
C LYS A 386 -39.12 14.53 -20.57
N THR A 387 -38.24 14.16 -19.65
CA THR A 387 -38.15 12.78 -19.13
C THR A 387 -39.16 12.60 -18.00
N ILE A 388 -40.14 11.72 -18.22
CA ILE A 388 -41.13 11.34 -17.21
C ILE A 388 -40.67 10.03 -16.57
N THR A 389 -40.62 9.97 -15.24
CA THR A 389 -40.17 8.78 -14.51
C THR A 389 -41.29 8.27 -13.60
N PHE A 390 -41.56 6.96 -13.61
CA PHE A 390 -42.47 6.37 -12.63
C PHE A 390 -41.86 6.41 -11.22
N TRP A 391 -42.62 6.89 -10.22
CA TRP A 391 -42.22 6.88 -8.81
C TRP A 391 -43.12 5.99 -7.97
N GLY A 392 -42.52 4.98 -7.34
CA GLY A 392 -43.19 4.13 -6.35
C GLY A 392 -43.12 4.69 -4.94
N PRO A 393 -43.49 3.88 -3.93
CA PRO A 393 -43.35 4.22 -2.52
C PRO A 393 -41.92 4.67 -2.19
N GLU A 394 -41.79 5.61 -1.25
CA GLU A 394 -40.49 6.18 -0.82
C GLU A 394 -39.68 6.83 -1.97
N ARG A 395 -40.37 7.21 -3.06
CA ARG A 395 -39.75 7.73 -4.30
C ARG A 395 -38.84 6.73 -4.99
N ARG A 396 -39.13 5.43 -4.86
CA ARG A 396 -38.46 4.38 -5.63
C ARG A 396 -38.62 4.66 -7.12
N ARG A 397 -37.51 4.79 -7.82
CA ARG A 397 -37.51 5.18 -9.25
C ARG A 397 -37.76 3.96 -10.11
N GLY A 398 -38.72 4.06 -11.02
CA GLY A 398 -39.03 3.08 -12.05
C GLY A 398 -38.47 3.49 -13.41
N GLU A 399 -38.98 2.83 -14.45
CA GLU A 399 -38.66 3.16 -15.83
C GLU A 399 -39.00 4.63 -16.16
N SER A 400 -38.14 5.27 -16.95
CA SER A 400 -38.41 6.59 -17.53
C SER A 400 -38.66 6.51 -19.03
N PHE A 401 -39.35 7.51 -19.55
CA PHE A 401 -39.63 7.70 -20.96
C PHE A 401 -39.69 9.20 -21.27
N SER A 402 -39.50 9.58 -22.53
CA SER A 402 -39.43 10.98 -22.93
C SER A 402 -40.57 11.37 -23.88
N THR A 403 -40.98 12.63 -23.80
CA THR A 403 -41.94 13.26 -24.73
C THR A 403 -41.66 14.76 -24.83
N ILE A 404 -42.22 15.46 -25.82
CA ILE A 404 -41.98 16.89 -26.04
C ILE A 404 -43.08 17.71 -25.37
N PHE A 405 -42.70 18.71 -24.57
CA PHE A 405 -43.64 19.73 -24.06
C PHE A 405 -43.38 21.06 -24.78
N ASN A 406 -44.43 21.68 -25.32
CA ASN A 406 -44.36 22.84 -26.21
C ASN A 406 -44.30 24.22 -25.53
#